data_AF-A0A970BX32-F1
#
_entry.id   AF-A0A970BX32-F1
#
_cell.length_a   1.000
_cell.length_b   1.000
_cell.length_c   1.000
_cell.angle_alpha   90.00
_cell.angle_beta   90.00
_cell.angle_gamma   90.00
#
_symmetry.space_group_name_H-M   'P 1'
#
loop_
_entity.id
_entity.type
_entity.pdbx_description
1 polymer ?
#
loop_
_entity_poly.entity_id
_entity_poly.type
_entity_poly.pdbx_seq_one_letter_code
_entity_poly.pdbx_strand_id
1 'polypeptide(L)'
;MATAAAKPEVFSRKASGLSRVMSPWSAYMYNFLTMGVIFPWTFVWAPAAFPGVKVWVACLLAILFELPIALAFCWLATAMPRSGGDYVFQSRVFGGAIGFPIVMSGFVIWILQWVALAGWLQANLGFAPLFMGLGYYYKSTGLIDAAVWCQSAAGIATISIVFAFLIALLLVTGFKNYVRLQYFMFAATGVLILILLINFLRTSPAEFAQHMNAFSSFVDGRTDYYNWIQKDVTDAGVNLLPAFGFGATLLAIPIVWTSLQWASYSVQQGGEIKGAASSRTRS
;
A
#
# COMPACT_ATOMS: atom_id res chain seq x y z
N MET A 1 7.79 10.25 -71.52
CA MET A 1 7.75 9.38 -70.32
C MET A 1 8.48 10.08 -69.20
N ALA A 2 7.74 10.62 -68.22
CA ALA A 2 8.34 11.32 -67.08
C ALA A 2 8.54 10.33 -65.93
N THR A 3 9.79 10.11 -65.53
CA THR A 3 10.17 9.31 -64.38
C THR A 3 9.80 10.04 -63.09
N ALA A 4 8.83 9.51 -62.35
CA ALA A 4 8.47 10.02 -61.03
C ALA A 4 9.64 9.80 -60.05
N ALA A 5 10.19 10.88 -59.51
CA ALA A 5 11.19 10.83 -58.46
C ALA A 5 10.56 10.23 -57.19
N ALA A 6 11.13 9.10 -56.72
CA ALA A 6 10.75 8.49 -55.46
C ALA A 6 10.99 9.49 -54.31
N LYS A 7 9.94 9.83 -53.57
CA LYS A 7 10.06 10.61 -52.34
C LYS A 7 10.97 9.85 -51.37
N PRO A 8 11.96 10.50 -50.74
CA PRO A 8 12.75 9.84 -49.71
C PRO A 8 11.80 9.48 -48.57
N GLU A 9 11.57 8.18 -48.36
CA GLU A 9 11.04 7.69 -47.10
C GLU A 9 12.05 8.12 -46.04
N VAL A 10 11.70 9.18 -45.31
CA VAL A 10 12.36 9.51 -44.05
C VAL A 10 12.18 8.26 -43.21
N PHE A 11 13.24 7.45 -43.11
CA PHE A 11 13.33 6.41 -42.11
C PHE A 11 13.16 7.11 -40.76
N SER A 12 11.91 7.21 -40.31
CA SER A 12 11.65 7.34 -38.89
C SER A 12 12.32 6.09 -38.35
N ARG A 13 13.50 6.25 -37.74
CA ARG A 13 14.02 5.20 -36.87
C ARG A 13 12.81 4.83 -36.03
N LYS A 14 12.31 3.60 -36.17
CA LYS A 14 11.52 2.98 -35.10
C LYS A 14 12.34 3.32 -33.87
N ALA A 15 11.88 4.28 -33.06
CA ALA A 15 12.56 4.66 -31.85
C ALA A 15 12.79 3.32 -31.18
N SER A 16 14.06 2.89 -31.13
CA SER A 16 14.45 1.55 -30.76
C SER A 16 13.75 1.33 -29.44
N GLY A 17 12.66 0.55 -29.49
CA GLY A 17 11.70 0.54 -28.42
C GLY A 17 12.46 0.01 -27.23
N LEU A 18 12.89 0.90 -26.35
CA LEU A 18 13.43 0.54 -25.06
C LEU A 18 12.34 -0.36 -24.50
N SER A 19 12.62 -1.66 -24.44
CA SER A 19 11.58 -2.67 -24.38
C SER A 19 10.81 -2.41 -23.10
N ARG A 20 9.60 -1.86 -23.22
CA ARG A 20 8.74 -1.53 -22.09
C ARG A 20 8.76 -2.67 -21.10
N VAL A 21 9.16 -2.40 -19.86
CA VAL A 21 9.54 -3.45 -18.92
C VAL A 21 8.31 -4.09 -18.27
N MET A 22 7.26 -3.30 -18.03
CA MET A 22 6.04 -3.74 -17.35
C MET A 22 5.03 -4.33 -18.33
N SER A 23 4.52 -5.52 -18.03
CA SER A 23 3.26 -6.00 -18.60
C SER A 23 2.05 -5.32 -17.92
N PRO A 24 0.86 -5.33 -18.54
CA PRO A 24 -0.37 -4.91 -17.86
C PRO A 24 -0.60 -5.65 -16.53
N TRP A 25 -0.23 -6.93 -16.48
CA TRP A 25 -0.35 -7.74 -15.26
C TRP A 25 0.61 -7.28 -14.16
N SER A 26 1.85 -6.94 -14.49
CA SER A 26 2.76 -6.33 -13.51
C SER A 26 2.30 -4.93 -13.08
N ALA A 27 1.62 -4.17 -13.95
CA ALA A 27 1.02 -2.89 -13.55
C ALA A 27 -0.14 -3.06 -12.57
N TYR A 28 -0.99 -4.07 -12.78
CA TYR A 28 -2.03 -4.46 -11.83
C TYR A 28 -1.44 -4.88 -10.48
N MET A 29 -0.46 -5.79 -10.48
CA MET A 29 0.22 -6.24 -9.25
C MET A 29 0.90 -5.07 -8.53
N TYR A 30 1.43 -4.10 -9.27
CA TYR A 30 2.06 -2.91 -8.71
C TYR A 30 1.04 -2.04 -7.98
N ASN A 31 -0.12 -1.79 -8.60
CA ASN A 31 -1.22 -1.08 -7.95
C ASN A 31 -1.71 -1.82 -6.71
N PHE A 32 -1.92 -3.14 -6.80
CA PHE A 32 -2.35 -3.97 -5.67
C PHE A 32 -1.37 -3.88 -4.49
N LEU A 33 -0.07 -4.02 -4.75
CA LEU A 33 0.95 -3.96 -3.71
C LEU A 33 1.12 -2.55 -3.12
N THR A 34 0.96 -1.51 -3.93
CA THR A 34 1.05 -0.10 -3.47
C THR A 34 -0.16 0.28 -2.62
N MET A 35 -1.35 -0.21 -2.97
CA MET A 35 -2.57 -0.08 -2.17
C MET A 35 -2.43 -0.68 -0.77
N GLY A 36 -1.57 -1.71 -0.65
CA GLY A 36 -1.57 -2.61 0.49
C GLY A 36 -2.86 -3.42 0.55
N VAL A 37 -2.83 -4.55 1.27
CA VAL A 37 -4.07 -5.14 1.77
C VAL A 37 -4.53 -4.18 2.87
N ILE A 38 -5.51 -3.31 2.57
CA ILE A 38 -6.09 -2.24 3.42
C ILE A 38 -5.30 -1.96 4.70
N PHE A 39 -4.70 -0.77 4.79
CA PHE A 39 -3.80 -0.45 5.89
C PHE A 39 -4.43 -0.69 7.28
N PRO A 40 -3.65 -1.18 8.27
CA PRO A 40 -4.17 -1.57 9.58
C PRO A 40 -4.91 -0.47 10.35
N TRP A 41 -4.60 0.81 10.13
CA TRP A 41 -5.33 1.91 10.76
C TRP A 41 -6.81 1.96 10.37
N THR A 42 -7.20 1.35 9.24
CA THR A 42 -8.61 1.16 8.89
C THR A 42 -9.34 0.28 9.92
N PHE A 43 -8.65 -0.68 10.52
CA PHE A 43 -9.21 -1.62 11.50
C PHE A 43 -8.93 -1.22 12.95
N VAL A 44 -7.89 -0.40 13.19
CA VAL A 44 -7.49 0.02 14.53
C VAL A 44 -7.93 1.45 14.82
N TRP A 45 -7.56 2.40 13.96
CA TRP A 45 -7.79 3.82 14.20
C TRP A 45 -9.20 4.26 13.86
N ALA A 46 -9.80 3.78 12.76
CA ALA A 46 -11.17 4.18 12.41
C ALA A 46 -12.21 3.81 13.50
N PRO A 47 -12.19 2.60 14.09
CA PRO A 47 -13.08 2.29 15.22
C PRO A 47 -12.81 3.12 16.48
N ALA A 48 -11.55 3.46 16.75
CA ALA A 48 -11.18 4.29 17.88
C ALA A 48 -11.64 5.75 17.71
N ALA A 49 -11.49 6.31 16.50
CA ALA A 49 -11.88 7.69 16.19
C ALA A 49 -13.40 7.84 16.03
N PHE A 50 -14.07 6.81 15.50
CA PHE A 50 -15.49 6.85 15.18
C PHE A 50 -16.24 5.64 15.77
N PRO A 51 -16.55 5.67 17.08
CA PRO A 51 -17.34 4.61 17.72
C PRO A 51 -18.66 4.36 16.97
N GLY A 52 -18.96 3.08 16.70
CA GLY A 52 -20.16 2.68 15.95
C GLY A 52 -19.96 2.53 14.44
N VAL A 53 -18.74 2.77 13.93
CA VAL A 53 -18.36 2.50 12.54
C VAL A 53 -18.57 1.03 12.17
N LYS A 54 -19.11 0.79 10.97
CA LYS A 54 -19.03 -0.52 10.31
C LYS A 54 -17.96 -0.44 9.24
N VAL A 55 -16.73 -0.84 9.59
CA VAL A 55 -15.54 -0.69 8.73
C VAL A 55 -15.77 -1.29 7.34
N TRP A 56 -16.40 -2.47 7.26
CA TRP A 56 -16.69 -3.10 5.96
C TRP A 56 -17.66 -2.26 5.09
N VAL A 57 -18.64 -1.58 5.70
CA VAL A 57 -19.55 -0.66 4.98
C VAL A 57 -18.78 0.57 4.52
N ALA A 58 -17.93 1.13 5.37
CA ALA A 58 -17.06 2.23 5.00
C ALA A 58 -16.15 1.86 3.81
N CYS A 59 -15.63 0.63 3.75
CA CYS A 59 -14.89 0.13 2.59
C CYS A 59 -15.73 0.10 1.32
N LEU A 60 -16.97 -0.41 1.37
CA LEU A 60 -17.84 -0.43 0.18
C LEU A 60 -18.18 0.98 -0.30
N LEU A 61 -18.46 1.89 0.61
CA LEU A 61 -18.73 3.29 0.28
C LEU A 61 -17.48 3.98 -0.28
N ALA A 62 -16.31 3.73 0.30
CA ALA A 62 -15.05 4.28 -0.19
C ALA A 62 -14.74 3.79 -1.62
N ILE A 63 -14.99 2.51 -1.94
CA ILE A 63 -14.89 1.98 -3.30
C ILE A 63 -15.86 2.73 -4.22
N LEU A 64 -17.11 2.89 -3.82
CA LEU A 64 -18.12 3.59 -4.63
C LEU A 64 -17.71 5.03 -4.94
N PHE A 65 -17.16 5.76 -3.97
CA PHE A 65 -16.67 7.14 -4.16
C PHE A 65 -15.36 7.22 -4.94
N GLU A 66 -14.54 6.17 -4.94
CA GLU A 66 -13.30 6.11 -5.71
C GLU A 66 -13.55 5.81 -7.20
N LEU A 67 -14.64 5.13 -7.56
CA LEU A 67 -14.92 4.73 -8.95
C LEU A 67 -14.87 5.90 -9.96
N PRO A 68 -15.47 7.07 -9.72
CA PRO A 68 -15.36 8.21 -10.64
C PRO A 68 -13.92 8.68 -10.85
N ILE A 69 -13.11 8.66 -9.78
CA ILE A 69 -11.70 9.06 -9.80
C ILE A 69 -10.90 8.04 -10.61
N ALA A 70 -11.07 6.75 -10.33
CA ALA A 70 -10.41 5.67 -11.04
C ALA A 70 -10.74 5.67 -12.55
N LEU A 71 -12.00 5.93 -12.92
CA LEU A 71 -12.42 6.06 -14.31
C LEU A 71 -11.78 7.27 -15.00
N ALA A 72 -11.72 8.43 -14.32
CA ALA A 72 -11.04 9.61 -14.85
C ALA A 72 -9.55 9.32 -15.11
N PHE A 73 -8.86 8.64 -14.18
CA PHE A 73 -7.47 8.22 -14.35
C PHE A 73 -7.29 7.24 -15.50
N CYS A 74 -8.21 6.29 -15.68
CA CYS A 74 -8.20 5.39 -16.84
C CYS A 74 -8.30 6.16 -18.17
N TRP A 75 -9.20 7.14 -18.27
CA TRP A 75 -9.34 7.97 -19.48
C TRP A 75 -8.11 8.85 -19.72
N LEU A 76 -7.55 9.47 -18.68
CA LEU A 76 -6.33 10.28 -18.80
C LEU A 76 -5.13 9.41 -19.23
N ALA A 77 -4.96 8.23 -18.63
CA ALA A 77 -3.85 7.32 -18.95
C ALA A 77 -3.94 6.76 -20.38
N THR A 78 -5.15 6.50 -20.88
CA THR A 78 -5.37 6.05 -22.26
C THR A 78 -5.22 7.18 -23.28
N ALA A 79 -5.65 8.40 -22.95
CA ALA A 79 -5.46 9.58 -23.80
C ALA A 79 -3.99 10.01 -23.86
N MET A 80 -3.24 9.85 -22.77
CA MET A 80 -1.86 10.33 -22.61
C MET A 80 -0.93 9.23 -22.05
N PRO A 81 -0.60 8.17 -22.81
CA PRO A 81 0.18 7.02 -22.33
C PRO A 81 1.68 7.33 -22.30
N ARG A 82 2.09 8.27 -21.44
CA ARG A 82 3.48 8.70 -21.23
C ARG A 82 3.84 8.56 -19.76
N SER A 83 5.12 8.33 -19.48
CA SER A 83 5.63 8.39 -18.10
C SER A 83 5.51 9.81 -17.55
N GLY A 84 5.29 9.91 -16.23
CA GLY A 84 5.11 11.18 -15.52
C GLY A 84 3.69 11.46 -15.04
N GLY A 85 2.73 10.56 -15.35
CA GLY A 85 1.38 10.51 -14.75
C GLY A 85 0.75 11.88 -14.54
N ASP A 86 0.51 12.21 -13.27
CA ASP A 86 -0.14 13.46 -12.85
C ASP A 86 0.49 14.72 -13.45
N TYR A 87 1.82 14.79 -13.56
CA TYR A 87 2.46 15.96 -14.17
C TYR A 87 2.10 16.10 -15.64
N VAL A 88 2.08 15.00 -16.40
CA VAL A 88 1.68 15.03 -17.81
C VAL A 88 0.20 15.43 -17.94
N PHE A 89 -0.66 14.90 -17.08
CA PHE A 89 -2.09 15.21 -17.13
C PHE A 89 -2.35 16.68 -16.82
N GLN A 90 -1.78 17.19 -15.74
CA GLN A 90 -2.03 18.56 -15.28
C GLN A 90 -1.34 19.61 -16.16
N SER A 91 -0.09 19.39 -16.57
CA SER A 91 0.64 20.34 -17.42
C SER A 91 0.02 20.48 -18.81
N ARG A 92 -0.68 19.46 -19.32
CA ARG A 92 -1.40 19.51 -20.60
C ARG A 92 -2.68 20.32 -20.54
N VAL A 93 -3.36 20.34 -19.39
CA VAL A 93 -4.63 21.04 -19.20
C VAL A 93 -4.39 22.49 -18.74
N PHE A 94 -3.53 22.68 -17.75
CA PHE A 94 -3.31 23.98 -17.09
C PHE A 94 -2.03 24.70 -17.54
N GLY A 95 -1.20 24.06 -18.37
CA GLY A 95 0.14 24.54 -18.70
C GLY A 95 1.18 24.16 -17.65
N GLY A 96 2.46 24.15 -18.05
CA GLY A 96 3.57 23.73 -17.19
C GLY A 96 3.75 24.61 -15.95
N ALA A 97 3.50 25.92 -16.06
CA ALA A 97 3.65 26.87 -14.97
C ALA A 97 2.71 26.61 -13.78
N ILE A 98 1.53 26.03 -14.03
CA ILE A 98 0.55 25.69 -13.00
C ILE A 98 0.65 24.21 -12.62
N GLY A 99 0.79 23.32 -13.62
CA GLY A 99 0.88 21.88 -13.37
C GLY A 99 2.13 21.47 -12.58
N PHE A 100 3.27 22.15 -12.77
CA PHE A 100 4.49 21.82 -12.02
C PHE A 100 4.36 22.12 -10.51
N PRO A 101 4.01 23.34 -10.06
CA PRO A 101 3.86 23.62 -8.63
C PRO A 101 2.83 22.73 -7.94
N ILE A 102 1.70 22.43 -8.59
CA ILE A 102 0.66 21.56 -8.01
C ILE A 102 1.21 20.15 -7.78
N VAL A 103 1.86 19.54 -8.78
CA VAL A 103 2.39 18.18 -8.62
C VAL A 103 3.59 18.14 -7.69
N MET A 104 4.47 19.15 -7.73
CA MET A 104 5.60 19.21 -6.80
C MET A 104 5.15 19.34 -5.35
N SER A 105 4.26 20.28 -5.07
CA SER A 105 3.78 20.52 -3.70
C SER A 105 2.81 19.45 -3.22
N GLY A 106 1.89 18.99 -4.07
CA GLY A 106 0.80 18.08 -3.70
C GLY A 106 1.15 16.60 -3.78
N PHE A 107 2.24 16.23 -4.46
CA PHE A 107 2.60 14.83 -4.64
C PHE A 107 4.09 14.54 -4.38
N VAL A 108 5.01 15.21 -5.07
CA VAL A 108 6.45 14.85 -5.02
C VAL A 108 7.06 15.11 -3.65
N ILE A 109 6.81 16.26 -3.03
CA ILE A 109 7.34 16.53 -1.68
C ILE A 109 6.70 15.60 -0.65
N TRP A 110 5.40 15.37 -0.76
CA TRP A 110 4.68 14.48 0.15
C TRP A 110 5.10 13.01 0.02
N ILE A 111 5.58 12.53 -1.13
CA ILE A 111 6.04 11.14 -1.27
C ILE A 111 7.27 10.84 -0.39
N LEU A 112 8.07 11.86 -0.05
CA LEU A 112 9.23 11.69 0.83
C LEU A 112 8.79 11.24 2.23
N GLN A 113 7.64 11.73 2.71
CA GLN A 113 7.05 11.27 3.97
C GLN A 113 6.68 9.78 3.90
N TRP A 114 6.19 9.31 2.74
CA TRP A 114 5.78 7.93 2.54
C TRP A 114 6.97 6.98 2.55
N VAL A 115 8.15 7.44 2.10
CA VAL A 115 9.40 6.68 2.24
C VAL A 115 9.77 6.51 3.72
N ALA A 116 9.69 7.58 4.52
CA ALA A 116 9.92 7.49 5.96
C ALA A 116 8.88 6.60 6.66
N LEU A 117 7.61 6.74 6.29
CA LEU A 117 6.53 5.91 6.82
C LEU A 117 6.72 4.43 6.45
N ALA A 118 7.17 4.11 5.24
CA ALA A 118 7.44 2.73 4.85
C ALA A 118 8.48 2.07 5.76
N GLY A 119 9.54 2.79 6.14
CA GLY A 119 10.53 2.32 7.12
C GLY A 119 9.91 2.10 8.51
N TRP A 120 9.06 3.02 8.96
CA TRP A 120 8.32 2.87 10.22
C TRP A 120 7.36 1.67 10.20
N LEU A 121 6.63 1.46 9.11
CA LEU A 121 5.73 0.32 8.93
C LEU A 121 6.51 -0.99 8.91
N GLN A 122 7.65 -1.03 8.22
CA GLN A 122 8.52 -2.21 8.20
C GLN A 122 9.03 -2.55 9.61
N ALA A 123 9.37 -1.55 10.41
CA ALA A 123 9.81 -1.75 11.78
C ALA A 123 8.67 -2.23 12.69
N ASN A 124 7.55 -1.51 12.73
CA ASN A 124 6.46 -1.72 13.70
C ASN A 124 5.49 -2.83 13.31
N LEU A 125 5.27 -3.05 12.01
CA LEU A 125 4.29 -4.02 11.50
C LEU A 125 4.93 -5.20 10.77
N GLY A 126 6.23 -5.10 10.46
CA GLY A 126 7.00 -6.19 9.85
C GLY A 126 7.88 -6.90 10.89
N PHE A 127 9.02 -6.29 11.22
CA PHE A 127 10.06 -6.95 12.01
C PHE A 127 9.71 -7.11 13.48
N ALA A 128 9.12 -6.10 14.12
CA ALA A 128 8.74 -6.19 15.52
C ALA A 128 7.77 -7.35 15.79
N PRO A 129 6.60 -7.47 15.13
CA PRO A 129 5.69 -8.59 15.38
C PRO A 129 6.29 -9.94 14.95
N LEU A 130 7.14 -9.97 13.92
CA LEU A 130 7.85 -11.19 13.53
C LEU A 130 8.77 -11.69 14.66
N PHE A 131 9.67 -10.85 15.16
CA PHE A 131 10.58 -11.22 16.24
C PHE A 131 9.82 -11.48 17.54
N MET A 132 8.75 -10.74 17.80
CA MET A 132 7.89 -10.96 18.96
C MET A 132 7.23 -12.34 18.92
N GLY A 133 6.65 -12.71 17.78
CA GLY A 133 6.02 -14.02 17.59
C GLY A 133 7.03 -15.17 17.65
N LEU A 134 8.20 -15.02 17.02
CA LEU A 134 9.27 -16.01 17.09
C LEU A 134 9.84 -16.13 18.50
N GLY A 135 9.99 -15.02 19.23
CA GLY A 135 10.42 -15.00 20.62
C GLY A 135 9.44 -15.74 21.53
N TYR A 136 8.14 -15.53 21.36
CA TYR A 136 7.12 -16.29 22.08
C TYR A 136 7.12 -17.78 21.71
N TYR A 137 7.29 -18.12 20.44
CA TYR A 137 7.27 -19.51 19.96
C TYR A 137 8.50 -20.30 20.44
N TYR A 138 9.70 -19.74 20.25
CA TYR A 138 10.96 -20.37 20.64
C TYR A 138 11.35 -20.11 22.10
N LYS A 139 10.52 -19.38 22.85
CA LYS A 139 10.79 -18.97 24.24
C LYS A 139 12.13 -18.24 24.40
N SER A 140 12.45 -17.37 23.45
CA SER A 140 13.72 -16.63 23.40
C SER A 140 13.53 -15.17 23.81
N THR A 141 14.15 -14.78 24.91
CA THR A 141 14.17 -13.38 25.37
C THR A 141 14.94 -12.48 24.41
N GLY A 142 16.03 -12.96 23.80
CA GLY A 142 16.78 -12.17 22.83
C GLY A 142 15.97 -11.77 21.58
N LEU A 143 15.05 -12.62 21.12
CA LEU A 143 14.12 -12.28 20.05
C LEU A 143 13.04 -11.29 20.52
N ILE A 144 12.61 -11.38 21.78
CA ILE A 144 11.72 -10.39 22.40
C ILE A 144 12.41 -9.02 22.45
N ASP A 145 13.64 -8.97 22.94
CA ASP A 145 14.42 -7.74 23.04
C ASP A 145 14.66 -7.12 21.66
N ALA A 146 14.91 -7.94 20.63
CA ALA A 146 15.00 -7.48 19.26
C ALA A 146 13.68 -6.86 18.77
N ALA A 147 12.53 -7.46 19.09
CA ALA A 147 11.22 -6.92 18.75
C ALA A 147 10.95 -5.56 19.40
N VAL A 148 11.29 -5.42 20.69
CA VAL A 148 11.17 -4.17 21.44
C VAL A 148 12.12 -3.12 20.86
N TRP A 149 13.36 -3.50 20.54
CA TRP A 149 14.33 -2.61 19.90
C TRP A 149 13.82 -2.11 18.56
N CYS A 150 13.21 -2.95 17.72
CA CYS A 150 12.63 -2.55 16.43
C CYS A 150 11.59 -1.42 16.58
N GLN A 151 10.85 -1.37 17.69
CA GLN A 151 9.84 -0.34 17.98
C GLN A 151 10.43 0.90 18.68
N SER A 152 11.67 0.83 19.15
CA SER A 152 12.35 1.99 19.74
C SER A 152 12.64 3.07 18.68
N ALA A 153 12.79 4.33 19.11
CA ALA A 153 13.13 5.42 18.19
C ALA A 153 14.43 5.15 17.41
N ALA A 154 15.44 4.56 18.06
CA ALA A 154 16.71 4.20 17.42
C ALA A 154 16.54 3.04 16.43
N GLY A 155 15.76 2.01 16.78
CA GLY A 155 15.48 0.87 15.90
C GLY A 155 14.70 1.30 14.66
N ILE A 156 13.64 2.09 14.84
CA ILE A 156 12.85 2.66 13.73
C ILE A 156 13.75 3.47 12.79
N ALA A 157 14.58 4.38 13.33
CA ALA A 157 15.48 5.18 12.51
C ALA A 157 16.48 4.32 11.74
N THR A 158 17.09 3.34 12.41
CA THR A 158 18.07 2.43 11.80
C THR A 158 17.43 1.58 10.70
N ILE A 159 16.29 0.95 10.98
CA ILE A 159 15.56 0.13 10.00
C ILE A 159 15.14 0.98 8.81
N SER A 160 14.64 2.21 9.03
CA SER A 160 14.22 3.10 7.95
C SER A 160 15.38 3.49 7.04
N ILE A 161 16.54 3.84 7.59
CA ILE A 161 17.73 4.20 6.81
C ILE A 161 18.26 3.00 6.02
N VAL A 162 18.41 1.85 6.68
CA VAL A 162 18.89 0.62 6.03
C VAL A 162 17.93 0.17 4.94
N PHE A 163 16.62 0.19 5.20
CA PHE A 163 15.61 -0.20 4.23
C PHE A 163 15.57 0.74 3.04
N ALA A 164 15.61 2.06 3.26
CA ALA A 164 15.70 3.04 2.18
C ALA A 164 16.95 2.83 1.31
N PHE A 165 18.10 2.53 1.93
CA PHE A 165 19.33 2.21 1.22
C PHE A 165 19.21 0.92 0.38
N LEU A 166 18.61 -0.14 0.93
CA LEU A 166 18.39 -1.40 0.20
C LEU A 166 17.43 -1.23 -0.99
N ILE A 167 16.38 -0.43 -0.83
CA ILE A 167 15.46 -0.09 -1.93
C ILE A 167 16.18 0.75 -2.99
N ALA A 168 17.00 1.72 -2.58
CA ALA A 168 17.82 2.49 -3.52
C ALA A 168 18.77 1.58 -4.32
N LEU A 169 19.45 0.64 -3.65
CA LEU A 169 20.33 -0.34 -4.29
C LEU A 169 19.56 -1.19 -5.31
N LEU A 170 18.38 -1.70 -4.95
CA LEU A 170 17.52 -2.47 -5.86
C LEU A 170 17.16 -1.66 -7.11
N LEU A 171 16.80 -0.38 -6.95
CA LEU A 171 16.44 0.50 -8.06
C LEU A 171 17.64 0.78 -8.98
N VAL A 172 18.86 0.88 -8.43
CA VAL A 172 20.10 1.02 -9.22
C VAL A 172 20.37 -0.22 -10.08
N THR A 173 20.00 -1.43 -9.63
CA THR A 173 20.16 -2.65 -10.45
C THR A 173 19.25 -2.70 -11.68
N GLY A 174 18.28 -1.78 -11.79
CA GLY A 174 17.41 -1.61 -12.94
C GLY A 174 15.97 -2.05 -12.70
N PHE A 175 15.04 -1.34 -13.35
CA PHE A 175 13.60 -1.47 -13.15
C PHE A 175 13.05 -2.90 -13.40
N LYS A 176 13.70 -3.68 -14.27
CA LYS A 176 13.32 -5.08 -14.54
C LYS A 176 13.48 -5.98 -13.32
N ASN A 177 14.48 -5.74 -12.48
CA ASN A 177 14.68 -6.53 -11.27
C ASN A 177 13.62 -6.21 -10.22
N TYR A 178 13.24 -4.94 -10.09
CA TYR A 178 12.10 -4.54 -9.28
C TYR A 178 10.82 -5.27 -9.72
N VAL A 179 10.52 -5.28 -11.03
CA VAL A 179 9.34 -5.99 -11.56
C VAL A 179 9.39 -7.49 -11.22
N ARG A 180 10.55 -8.15 -11.29
CA ARG A 180 10.68 -9.57 -10.89
C ARG A 180 10.43 -9.78 -9.40
N LEU A 181 11.00 -8.94 -8.54
CA LEU A 181 10.76 -8.98 -7.10
C LEU A 181 9.28 -8.81 -6.77
N GLN A 182 8.60 -7.92 -7.50
CA GLN A 182 7.19 -7.65 -7.33
C GLN A 182 6.31 -8.89 -7.54
N TYR A 183 6.64 -9.77 -8.50
CA TYR A 183 5.91 -11.04 -8.68
C TYR A 183 6.04 -11.95 -7.45
N PHE A 184 7.25 -12.04 -6.89
CA PHE A 184 7.47 -12.79 -5.65
C PHE A 184 6.69 -12.19 -4.48
N MET A 185 6.75 -10.87 -4.29
CA MET A 185 5.99 -10.18 -3.24
C MET A 185 4.49 -10.41 -3.38
N PHE A 186 3.95 -10.32 -4.59
CA PHE A 186 2.52 -10.57 -4.84
C PHE A 186 2.12 -12.01 -4.46
N ALA A 187 2.90 -13.00 -4.89
CA ALA A 187 2.63 -14.40 -4.55
C ALA A 187 2.75 -14.66 -3.04
N ALA A 188 3.81 -14.15 -2.40
CA ALA A 188 4.03 -14.26 -0.96
C ALA A 188 2.88 -13.62 -0.17
N THR A 189 2.45 -12.42 -0.54
CA THR A 189 1.29 -11.75 0.06
C THR A 189 0.03 -12.59 -0.08
N GLY A 190 -0.24 -13.16 -1.26
CA GLY A 190 -1.39 -14.05 -1.48
C GLY A 190 -1.38 -15.27 -0.54
N VAL A 191 -0.22 -15.92 -0.38
CA VAL A 191 -0.05 -17.04 0.54
C VAL A 191 -0.26 -16.62 2.01
N LEU A 192 0.31 -15.48 2.42
CA LEU A 192 0.17 -14.98 3.79
C LEU A 192 -1.27 -14.58 4.12
N ILE A 193 -2.02 -14.00 3.18
CA ILE A 193 -3.46 -13.74 3.34
C ILE A 193 -4.23 -15.04 3.55
N LEU A 194 -3.94 -16.07 2.75
CA LEU A 194 -4.61 -17.38 2.91
C LEU A 194 -4.34 -18.00 4.27
N ILE A 195 -3.09 -17.95 4.75
CA ILE A 195 -2.72 -18.43 6.08
C ILE A 195 -3.49 -17.65 7.16
N LEU A 196 -3.55 -16.32 7.05
CA LEU A 196 -4.29 -15.46 7.97
C LEU A 196 -5.79 -15.80 7.99
N LEU A 197 -6.40 -15.99 6.82
CA LEU A 197 -7.82 -16.36 6.72
C LEU A 197 -8.11 -17.74 7.32
N ILE A 198 -7.23 -18.72 7.07
CA ILE A 198 -7.37 -20.07 7.64
C ILE A 198 -7.29 -20.01 9.17
N ASN A 199 -6.32 -19.28 9.72
CA ASN A 199 -6.18 -19.12 11.16
C ASN A 199 -7.39 -18.40 11.76
N PHE A 200 -7.87 -17.34 11.12
CA PHE A 200 -9.05 -16.60 11.56
C PHE A 200 -10.31 -17.47 11.58
N LEU A 201 -10.54 -18.28 10.54
CA LEU A 201 -11.71 -19.15 10.45
C LEU A 201 -11.65 -20.37 11.38
N ARG A 202 -10.45 -20.79 11.79
CA ARG A 202 -10.25 -21.92 12.71
C ARG A 202 -10.25 -21.56 14.18
N THR A 203 -9.74 -20.36 14.52
CA THR A 203 -9.55 -19.98 15.92
C THR A 203 -10.85 -19.45 16.50
N SER A 204 -11.40 -20.15 17.48
CA SER A 204 -12.57 -19.68 18.22
C SER A 204 -12.24 -18.49 19.12
N PRO A 205 -13.23 -17.65 19.52
CA PRO A 205 -12.99 -16.55 20.46
C PRO A 205 -12.40 -17.00 21.80
N ALA A 206 -12.74 -18.20 22.26
CA ALA A 206 -12.22 -18.77 23.50
C ALA A 206 -10.73 -19.16 23.36
N GLU A 207 -10.36 -19.83 22.26
CA GLU A 207 -8.95 -20.14 21.97
C GLU A 207 -8.13 -18.86 21.78
N PHE A 208 -8.68 -17.85 21.11
CA PHE A 208 -8.03 -16.55 20.97
C PHE A 208 -7.72 -15.92 22.34
N ALA A 209 -8.70 -15.88 23.25
CA ALA A 209 -8.50 -15.36 24.60
C ALA A 209 -7.41 -16.15 25.36
N GLN A 210 -7.39 -17.47 25.22
CA GLN A 210 -6.35 -18.33 25.81
C GLN A 210 -4.96 -18.02 25.24
N HIS A 211 -4.83 -17.89 23.92
CA HIS A 211 -3.55 -17.55 23.27
C HIS A 211 -3.05 -16.16 23.69
N MET A 212 -3.94 -15.17 23.79
CA MET A 212 -3.61 -13.83 24.28
C MET A 212 -3.13 -13.85 25.73
N ASN A 213 -3.81 -14.61 26.60
CA ASN A 213 -3.42 -14.78 28.00
C ASN A 213 -2.06 -15.47 28.12
N ALA A 214 -1.82 -16.54 27.37
CA ALA A 214 -0.54 -17.26 27.36
C ALA A 214 0.62 -16.39 26.83
N PHE A 215 0.34 -15.59 25.79
CA PHE A 215 1.30 -14.64 25.24
C PHE A 215 1.68 -13.57 26.25
N SER A 216 0.69 -12.87 26.84
CA SER A 216 0.95 -11.78 27.80
C SER A 216 1.60 -12.30 29.10
N SER A 217 1.24 -13.50 29.54
CA SER A 217 1.89 -14.15 30.69
C SER A 217 3.38 -14.41 30.43
N PHE A 218 3.75 -14.78 29.20
CA PHE A 218 5.15 -15.01 28.84
C PHE A 218 5.94 -13.71 28.67
N VAL A 219 5.36 -12.70 28.01
CA VAL A 219 6.07 -11.48 27.63
C VAL A 219 6.11 -10.47 28.79
N ASP A 220 4.98 -10.25 29.46
CA ASP A 220 4.82 -9.20 30.48
C ASP A 220 4.49 -9.77 31.87
N GLY A 221 4.45 -11.09 32.04
CA GLY A 221 4.13 -11.74 33.31
C GLY A 221 2.65 -11.62 33.73
N ARG A 222 1.79 -11.07 32.87
CA ARG A 222 0.40 -10.75 33.24
C ARG A 222 -0.53 -11.93 32.98
N THR A 223 -1.19 -12.38 34.04
CA THR A 223 -2.26 -13.38 33.96
C THR A 223 -3.59 -12.73 33.62
N ASP A 224 -4.44 -13.47 32.90
CA ASP A 224 -5.79 -13.04 32.50
C ASP A 224 -5.86 -11.68 31.77
N TYR A 225 -4.87 -11.44 30.91
CA TYR A 225 -4.75 -10.23 30.11
C TYR A 225 -6.03 -9.87 29.33
N TYR A 226 -6.70 -10.85 28.73
CA TYR A 226 -7.86 -10.65 27.87
C TYR A 226 -9.05 -10.02 28.60
N ASN A 227 -9.34 -10.46 29.83
CA ASN A 227 -10.40 -9.84 30.64
C ASN A 227 -9.92 -8.52 31.24
N TRP A 228 -8.65 -8.46 31.66
CA TRP A 228 -8.07 -7.25 32.22
C TRP A 228 -8.15 -6.08 31.23
N ILE A 229 -7.75 -6.26 29.97
CA ILE A 229 -7.74 -5.19 28.97
C ILE A 229 -9.15 -4.69 28.65
N GLN A 230 -10.15 -5.57 28.62
CA GLN A 230 -11.54 -5.17 28.41
C GLN A 230 -12.06 -4.32 29.57
N LYS A 231 -11.74 -4.72 30.81
CA LYS A 231 -12.09 -3.96 32.01
C LYS A 231 -11.39 -2.60 32.01
N ASP A 232 -10.10 -2.57 31.77
CA ASP A 232 -9.28 -1.34 31.76
C ASP A 232 -9.82 -0.31 30.75
N VAL A 233 -10.11 -0.77 29.53
CA VAL A 233 -10.68 0.07 28.46
C VAL A 233 -12.09 0.55 28.80
N THR A 234 -12.93 -0.30 29.42
CA THR A 234 -14.28 0.07 29.83
C THR A 234 -14.25 1.07 31.01
N ASP A 235 -13.35 0.87 31.97
CA ASP A 235 -13.15 1.76 33.13
C ASP A 235 -12.63 3.15 32.67
N ALA A 236 -11.89 3.21 31.55
CA ALA A 236 -11.51 4.43 30.86
C ALA A 236 -12.66 5.11 30.07
N GLY A 237 -13.87 4.55 30.08
CA GLY A 237 -15.06 5.11 29.44
C GLY A 237 -15.23 4.75 27.96
N VAL A 238 -14.44 3.82 27.42
CA VAL A 238 -14.58 3.39 26.03
C VAL A 238 -15.67 2.32 25.93
N ASN A 239 -16.68 2.58 25.09
CA ASN A 239 -17.71 1.60 24.77
C ASN A 239 -17.16 0.56 23.78
N LEU A 240 -17.04 -0.69 24.21
CA LEU A 240 -16.58 -1.81 23.37
C LEU A 240 -17.63 -2.30 22.36
N LEU A 241 -18.92 -2.02 22.60
CA LEU A 241 -20.04 -2.42 21.76
C LEU A 241 -20.88 -1.19 21.37
N PRO A 242 -20.30 -0.20 20.67
CA PRO A 242 -21.04 0.97 20.26
C PRO A 242 -22.13 0.58 19.26
N ALA A 243 -23.32 1.18 19.42
CA ALA A 243 -24.40 1.02 18.46
C ALA A 243 -23.98 1.53 17.08
N PHE A 244 -24.61 1.02 16.03
CA PHE A 244 -24.29 1.43 14.67
C PHE A 244 -24.49 2.94 14.46
N GLY A 245 -23.44 3.62 14.04
CA GLY A 245 -23.46 5.02 13.64
C GLY A 245 -23.22 5.16 12.14
N PHE A 246 -24.26 5.52 11.38
CA PHE A 246 -24.08 5.80 9.95
C PHE A 246 -23.14 6.99 9.71
N GLY A 247 -23.27 8.07 10.50
CA GLY A 247 -22.36 9.22 10.45
C GLY A 247 -20.91 8.84 10.77
N ALA A 248 -20.68 8.01 11.79
CA ALA A 248 -19.36 7.46 12.12
C ALA A 248 -18.78 6.65 10.95
N THR A 249 -19.63 5.89 10.24
CA THR A 249 -19.24 5.13 9.06
C THR A 249 -18.85 6.02 7.89
N LEU A 250 -19.56 7.13 7.66
CA LEU A 250 -19.20 8.12 6.64
C LEU A 250 -17.87 8.83 6.98
N LEU A 251 -17.66 9.20 8.24
CA LEU A 251 -16.43 9.86 8.69
C LEU A 251 -15.20 8.95 8.65
N ALA A 252 -15.40 7.62 8.65
CA ALA A 252 -14.32 6.66 8.46
C ALA A 252 -13.88 6.51 6.99
N ILE A 253 -14.68 6.96 6.02
CA ILE A 253 -14.38 6.81 4.58
C ILE A 253 -13.01 7.41 4.21
N PRO A 254 -12.64 8.64 4.61
CA PRO A 254 -11.31 9.19 4.32
C PRO A 254 -10.16 8.32 4.84
N ILE A 255 -10.31 7.70 6.02
CA ILE A 255 -9.30 6.80 6.58
C ILE A 255 -9.16 5.56 5.69
N VAL A 256 -10.28 4.95 5.28
CA VAL A 256 -10.26 3.79 4.37
C VAL A 256 -9.68 4.16 3.00
N TRP A 257 -10.04 5.34 2.50
CA TRP A 257 -9.65 5.85 1.19
C TRP A 257 -8.12 6.03 1.07
N THR A 258 -7.40 6.29 2.18
CA THR A 258 -5.93 6.31 2.19
C THR A 258 -5.28 5.02 1.69
N SER A 259 -6.00 3.89 1.71
CA SER A 259 -5.57 2.66 1.07
C SER A 259 -5.99 2.62 -0.40
N LEU A 260 -7.26 2.92 -0.72
CA LEU A 260 -7.84 2.69 -2.05
C LEU A 260 -7.29 3.62 -3.16
N GLN A 261 -6.91 4.85 -2.83
CA GLN A 261 -6.40 5.83 -3.80
C GLN A 261 -5.26 5.29 -4.68
N TRP A 262 -4.42 4.41 -4.14
CA TRP A 262 -3.22 3.92 -4.83
C TRP A 262 -3.52 2.92 -5.96
N ALA A 263 -4.80 2.57 -6.17
CA ALA A 263 -5.23 1.71 -7.27
C ALA A 263 -4.91 2.25 -8.67
N SER A 264 -4.57 3.55 -8.79
CA SER A 264 -4.21 4.23 -10.04
C SER A 264 -2.70 4.49 -10.19
N TYR A 265 -1.85 4.06 -9.25
CA TYR A 265 -0.46 4.53 -9.16
C TYR A 265 0.42 4.19 -10.39
N SER A 266 0.14 3.09 -11.08
CA SER A 266 0.87 2.63 -12.26
C SER A 266 0.84 3.60 -13.44
N VAL A 267 -0.08 4.58 -13.45
CA VAL A 267 -0.09 5.66 -14.45
C VAL A 267 1.20 6.48 -14.46
N GLN A 268 1.88 6.56 -13.31
CA GLN A 268 3.17 7.24 -13.20
C GLN A 268 4.24 6.56 -14.06
N GLN A 269 4.18 5.24 -14.20
CA GLN A 269 5.02 4.41 -15.04
C GLN A 269 4.39 4.13 -16.42
N GLY A 270 3.43 4.94 -16.88
CA GLY A 270 2.65 4.67 -18.10
C GLY A 270 3.49 4.42 -19.37
N GLY A 271 4.66 5.04 -19.50
CA GLY A 271 5.58 4.79 -20.61
C GLY A 271 6.31 3.44 -20.55
N GLU A 272 6.39 2.82 -19.38
CA GLU A 272 7.02 1.50 -19.14
C GLU A 272 6.05 0.32 -19.34
N ILE A 273 4.75 0.59 -19.48
CA ILE A 273 3.71 -0.44 -19.62
C ILE A 273 3.51 -0.83 -21.09
N LYS A 274 3.75 -2.10 -21.40
CA LYS A 274 3.50 -2.72 -22.71
C LYS A 274 2.04 -2.53 -23.13
N GLY A 275 1.81 -2.05 -24.35
CA GLY A 275 0.46 -1.89 -24.90
C GLY A 275 -0.31 -0.65 -24.44
N ALA A 276 0.28 0.26 -23.66
CA ALA A 276 -0.39 1.48 -23.20
C ALA A 276 -0.90 2.39 -24.34
N ALA A 277 -0.37 2.25 -25.57
CA ALA A 277 -0.84 3.00 -26.75
C ALA A 277 -1.86 2.24 -27.61
N SER A 278 -1.96 0.90 -27.49
CA SER A 278 -2.89 0.07 -28.27
C SER A 278 -4.30 -0.01 -27.66
N SER A 279 -4.49 0.48 -26.44
CA SER A 279 -5.81 0.71 -25.84
C SER A 279 -6.61 1.78 -26.58
N ARG A 280 -5.97 2.60 -27.42
CA ARG A 280 -6.62 3.62 -28.27
C ARG A 280 -7.29 3.05 -29.52
N THR A 281 -6.98 1.80 -29.90
CA THR A 281 -7.44 1.17 -31.15
C THR A 281 -8.41 0.01 -30.92
N ARG A 282 -8.93 -0.15 -29.69
CA ARG A 282 -9.91 -1.19 -29.34
C ARG A 282 -11.30 -0.63 -28.95
N SER A 283 -11.54 0.67 -29.18
CA SER A 283 -12.87 1.29 -29.16
C SER A 283 -13.42 1.38 -30.57
#